data_AF-A0A2S9FMV3-F1
#
_entry.id   AF-A0A2S9FMV3-F1
#
_cell.length_a   1.000
_cell.length_b   1.000
_cell.length_c   1.000
_cell.angle_alpha   90.00
_cell.angle_beta   90.00
_cell.angle_gamma   90.00
#
_symmetry.space_group_name_H-M   'P 1'
#
loop_
_entity.id
_entity.type
_entity.pdbx_description
1 polymer ?
#
loop_
_entity_poly.entity_id
_entity_poly.type
_entity_poly.pdbx_seq_one_letter_code
_entity_poly.pdbx_strand_id
1 'polypeptide(L)'
;LRNALRAQLFAGATPAEALTQLNDFCVHMLRTEFATAVVLRVDLGSGQVEAACAGHLMPFLTNSVPVAVPAPIRLSAPIGVNGASYFLSTFTVDPGHGLVLYSDGLVERRGEAIDDGLDRLAMTLGGAGAVPAS
;
A
#
# COMPACT_ATOMS: atom_id res chain seq x y z
N LEU A 1 -11.93 -3.83 11.79
CA LEU A 1 -11.01 -2.95 11.03
C LEU A 1 -11.49 -2.69 9.61
N ARG A 2 -11.48 -3.69 8.71
CA ARG A 2 -11.89 -3.55 7.30
C ARG A 2 -13.20 -2.77 7.08
N ASN A 3 -14.27 -3.12 7.80
CA ASN A 3 -15.57 -2.46 7.61
C ASN A 3 -15.57 -1.00 8.08
N ALA A 4 -14.86 -0.68 9.17
CA ALA A 4 -14.70 0.70 9.64
C ALA A 4 -13.92 1.53 8.63
N LEU A 5 -12.79 1.02 8.14
CA LEU A 5 -12.00 1.65 7.10
C LEU A 5 -12.82 1.91 5.83
N ARG A 6 -13.57 0.90 5.37
CA ARG A 6 -14.45 1.04 4.20
C ARG A 6 -15.52 2.11 4.40
N ALA A 7 -16.10 2.20 5.59
CA ALA A 7 -17.11 3.23 5.89
C ALA A 7 -16.52 4.65 5.87
N GLN A 8 -15.31 4.83 6.41
CA GLN A 8 -14.61 6.12 6.40
C GLN A 8 -14.28 6.57 4.98
N LEU A 9 -13.76 5.67 4.15
CA LEU A 9 -13.49 5.94 2.74
C LEU A 9 -14.78 6.24 1.96
N PHE A 10 -15.86 5.50 2.22
CA PHE A 10 -17.16 5.77 1.60
C PHE A 10 -17.73 7.13 2.02
N ALA A 11 -17.44 7.59 3.23
CA ALA A 11 -17.81 8.92 3.72
C ALA A 11 -16.95 10.06 3.15
N GLY A 12 -15.97 9.75 2.28
CA GLY A 12 -15.16 10.74 1.57
C GLY A 12 -13.82 11.07 2.23
N ALA A 13 -13.43 10.37 3.31
CA ALA A 13 -12.12 10.54 3.91
C ALA A 13 -11.01 10.20 2.90
N THR A 14 -9.95 11.00 2.88
CA THR A 14 -8.70 10.65 2.18
C THR A 14 -8.09 9.38 2.80
N PRO A 15 -7.20 8.66 2.08
CA PRO A 15 -6.52 7.50 2.62
C PRO A 15 -5.84 7.76 3.99
N ALA A 16 -5.19 8.91 4.16
CA ALA A 16 -4.51 9.28 5.40
C ALA A 16 -5.50 9.56 6.55
N GLU A 17 -6.60 10.27 6.28
CA GLU A 17 -7.65 10.51 7.26
C GLU A 17 -8.33 9.21 7.69
N ALA A 18 -8.61 8.32 6.75
CA ALA A 18 -9.23 7.03 7.03
C ALA A 18 -8.32 6.17 7.94
N LEU A 19 -7.01 6.11 7.66
CA LEU A 19 -6.06 5.41 8.55
C LEU A 19 -5.96 6.08 9.93
N THR A 20 -6.00 7.41 10.00
CA THR A 20 -5.99 8.15 11.28
C THR A 20 -7.21 7.80 12.12
N GLN A 21 -8.41 7.91 11.54
CA GLN A 21 -9.65 7.57 12.24
C GLN A 21 -9.72 6.08 12.62
N LEU A 22 -9.20 5.19 11.78
CA LEU A 22 -9.09 3.76 12.10
C LEU A 22 -8.13 3.53 13.28
N ASN A 23 -6.98 4.20 13.30
CA ASN A 23 -6.02 4.10 14.39
C ASN A 23 -6.61 4.59 15.71
N ASP A 24 -7.28 5.74 15.69
CA ASP A 24 -7.94 6.29 16.87
C ASP A 24 -9.02 5.34 17.40
N PHE A 25 -9.83 4.76 16.50
CA PHE A 25 -10.78 3.73 16.87
C PHE A 25 -10.10 2.54 17.57
N CYS A 26 -8.99 2.04 17.04
CA CYS A 26 -8.28 0.89 17.61
C CYS A 26 -7.65 1.20 18.97
N VAL A 27 -6.97 2.35 19.10
CA VAL A 27 -6.32 2.77 20.35
C VAL A 27 -7.34 2.88 21.50
N HIS A 28 -8.59 3.24 21.19
CA HIS A 28 -9.63 3.38 22.22
C HIS A 28 -10.41 2.08 22.47
N MET A 29 -10.74 1.32 21.41
CA MET A 29 -11.68 0.19 21.49
C MET A 29 -11.02 -1.19 21.43
N LEU A 30 -9.80 -1.30 20.91
CA LEU A 30 -9.09 -2.56 20.61
C LEU A 30 -7.61 -2.47 21.04
N ARG A 31 -7.37 -2.17 22.31
CA ARG A 31 -6.04 -1.79 22.87
C ARG A 31 -4.90 -2.81 22.68
N THR A 32 -5.19 -4.03 22.27
CA THR A 32 -4.20 -5.11 22.06
C THR A 32 -4.02 -5.50 20.60
N GLU A 33 -4.75 -4.87 19.68
CA GLU A 33 -4.74 -5.22 18.26
C GLU A 33 -3.80 -4.30 17.48
N PHE A 34 -2.89 -4.91 16.70
CA PHE A 34 -2.06 -4.22 15.72
C PHE A 34 -2.36 -4.76 14.33
N ALA A 35 -2.37 -3.87 13.34
CA ALA A 35 -2.59 -4.28 11.95
C ALA A 35 -1.79 -3.42 10.97
N THR A 36 -1.30 -4.04 9.91
CA THR A 36 -0.75 -3.32 8.76
C THR A 36 -1.83 -3.07 7.71
N ALA A 37 -1.76 -1.93 7.04
CA ALA A 37 -2.65 -1.61 5.94
C ALA A 37 -1.97 -0.66 4.94
N VAL A 38 -2.32 -0.80 3.67
CA VAL A 38 -2.09 0.23 2.66
C VAL A 38 -3.43 0.57 2.03
N VAL A 39 -3.71 1.86 1.85
CA VAL A 39 -4.99 2.36 1.35
C VAL A 39 -4.71 3.27 0.19
N LEU A 40 -5.43 3.07 -0.91
CA LEU A 40 -5.26 3.82 -2.13
C LEU A 40 -6.61 4.25 -2.69
N ARG A 41 -6.64 5.44 -3.26
CA ARG A 41 -7.71 5.95 -4.12
C ARG A 41 -7.08 6.24 -5.48
N VAL A 42 -7.64 5.63 -6.53
CA VAL A 42 -7.10 5.69 -7.89
C VAL A 42 -8.15 6.30 -8.81
N ASP A 43 -7.78 7.39 -9.49
CA ASP A 43 -8.52 7.89 -10.63
C ASP A 43 -8.12 7.07 -11.87
N LEU A 44 -9.05 6.27 -12.39
CA LEU A 44 -8.78 5.36 -13.50
C LEU A 44 -8.65 6.08 -14.85
N GLY A 45 -9.10 7.33 -14.97
CA GLY A 45 -8.99 8.10 -16.21
C GLY A 45 -7.63 8.79 -16.36
N SER A 46 -7.11 9.33 -15.26
CA SER A 46 -5.82 10.06 -15.23
C SER A 46 -4.66 9.24 -14.68
N GLY A 47 -4.92 8.10 -14.04
CA GLY A 47 -3.92 7.31 -13.33
C GLY A 47 -3.43 7.95 -12.03
N GLN A 48 -4.05 9.05 -11.58
CA GLN A 48 -3.68 9.70 -10.32
C GLN A 48 -4.01 8.80 -9.13
N VAL A 49 -3.03 8.63 -8.24
CA VAL A 49 -3.13 7.83 -7.03
C VAL A 49 -2.90 8.71 -5.83
N GLU A 50 -3.82 8.62 -4.88
CA GLU A 50 -3.63 9.01 -3.50
C GLU A 50 -3.42 7.76 -2.66
N ALA A 51 -2.40 7.75 -1.81
CA ALA A 51 -2.10 6.60 -0.98
C ALA A 51 -1.67 6.99 0.43
N ALA A 52 -1.90 6.09 1.38
CA ALA A 52 -1.33 6.14 2.70
C ALA A 52 -1.01 4.73 3.19
N CYS A 53 0.08 4.57 3.94
CA CYS A 53 0.57 3.28 4.42
C CYS A 53 0.72 3.28 5.94
N ALA A 54 0.16 2.25 6.57
CA ALA A 54 0.28 1.92 7.99
C ALA A 54 1.05 0.60 8.13
N GLY A 55 2.38 0.67 8.28
CA GLY A 55 3.24 -0.48 8.57
C GLY A 55 3.31 -1.57 7.50
N HIS A 56 2.65 -1.42 6.36
CA HIS A 56 2.62 -2.42 5.29
C HIS A 56 3.87 -2.31 4.41
N LEU A 57 4.30 -3.43 3.81
CA LEU A 57 5.40 -3.44 2.82
C LEU A 57 5.02 -2.61 1.58
N MET A 58 6.01 -1.96 0.94
CA MET A 58 5.71 -1.02 -0.14
C MET A 58 5.17 -1.74 -1.38
N PRO A 59 4.01 -1.31 -1.93
CA PRO A 59 3.55 -1.72 -3.26
C PRO A 59 4.61 -1.44 -4.32
N PHE A 60 4.54 -2.13 -5.47
CA PHE A 60 5.47 -1.93 -6.59
C PHE A 60 4.80 -1.22 -7.77
N LEU A 61 5.55 -0.35 -8.45
CA LEU A 61 5.22 0.23 -9.74
C LEU A 61 5.96 -0.51 -10.85
N THR A 62 5.27 -0.89 -11.92
CA THR A 62 5.88 -1.51 -13.11
C THR A 62 6.34 -0.48 -14.14
N ASN A 63 6.63 0.75 -13.71
CA ASN A 63 7.05 1.88 -14.56
C ASN A 63 8.47 1.77 -15.12
N SER A 64 9.21 0.74 -14.70
CA SER A 64 10.62 0.55 -15.01
C SER A 64 10.87 -0.86 -15.53
N VAL A 65 11.52 -0.96 -16.69
CA VAL A 65 12.09 -2.20 -17.22
C VAL A 65 13.61 -2.08 -17.04
N PRO A 66 14.30 -3.09 -16.48
CA PRO A 66 13.85 -4.47 -16.28
C PRO A 66 13.32 -4.83 -14.88
N VAL A 67 13.19 -3.85 -13.96
CA VAL A 67 12.83 -4.12 -12.55
C VAL A 67 11.78 -3.13 -12.08
N ALA A 68 10.72 -3.63 -11.43
CA ALA A 68 9.72 -2.77 -10.80
C ALA A 68 10.30 -2.03 -9.58
N VAL A 69 9.82 -0.82 -9.31
CA VAL A 69 10.32 0.00 -8.20
C VAL A 69 9.28 0.15 -7.10
N PRO A 70 9.67 0.31 -5.82
CA PRO A 70 8.71 0.61 -4.77
C PRO A 70 7.91 1.87 -5.09
N ALA A 71 6.61 1.83 -4.86
CA ALA A 71 5.74 2.99 -5.00
C ALA A 71 6.19 4.10 -4.01
N PRO A 72 6.12 5.38 -4.42
CA PRO A 72 6.60 6.51 -3.61
C PRO A 72 5.61 6.86 -2.49
N ILE A 73 5.35 5.89 -1.61
CA ILE A 73 4.42 6.02 -0.48
C ILE A 73 5.24 6.16 0.80
N ARG A 74 4.88 7.14 1.62
CA ARG A 74 5.51 7.30 2.93
C ARG A 74 5.07 6.20 3.89
N LEU A 75 6.03 5.44 4.43
CA LEU A 75 5.78 4.48 5.50
C LEU A 75 5.39 5.21 6.79
N SER A 76 4.29 4.78 7.41
CA SER A 76 3.88 5.19 8.76
C SER A 76 3.82 3.96 9.68
N ALA A 77 3.64 4.20 10.99
CA ALA A 77 3.50 3.12 11.95
C ALA A 77 2.27 2.22 11.65
N PRO A 78 2.24 0.96 12.14
CA PRO A 78 1.03 0.13 12.05
C PRO A 78 -0.16 0.74 12.80
N ILE A 79 -1.36 0.33 12.43
CA ILE A 79 -2.60 0.63 13.17
C ILE A 79 -2.50 0.08 14.60
N GLY A 80 -2.98 0.84 15.57
CA GLY A 80 -2.98 0.50 17.01
C GLY A 80 -1.88 1.21 17.80
N VAL A 81 -0.99 1.96 17.14
CA VAL A 81 0.06 2.73 17.80
C VAL A 81 -0.48 4.08 18.28
N ASN A 82 -0.34 4.35 19.58
CA ASN A 82 -0.73 5.62 20.17
C ASN A 82 0.17 6.77 19.66
N GLY A 83 -0.43 7.88 19.22
CA GLY A 83 0.29 9.03 18.67
C GLY A 83 0.83 8.83 17.24
N ALA A 84 0.44 7.76 16.54
CA ALA A 84 0.81 7.56 15.14
C ALA A 84 0.20 8.65 14.24
N SER A 85 0.99 9.12 13.27
CA SER A 85 0.53 10.03 12.21
C SER A 85 0.65 9.34 10.86
N TYR A 86 -0.37 9.51 10.02
CA TYR A 86 -0.44 8.94 8.68
C TYR A 86 -0.41 10.06 7.64
N PHE A 87 0.30 9.83 6.54
CA PHE A 87 0.58 10.88 5.55
C PHE A 87 0.08 10.49 4.17
N LEU A 88 -0.58 11.45 3.51
CA LEU A 88 -1.00 11.31 2.13
C LEU A 88 0.24 11.39 1.22
N SER A 89 0.37 10.43 0.31
CA SER A 89 1.32 10.44 -0.80
C SER A 89 0.53 10.48 -2.11
N THR A 90 1.01 11.25 -3.08
CA THR A 90 0.39 11.33 -4.41
C THR A 90 1.40 10.99 -5.49
N PHE A 91 0.96 10.24 -6.51
CA PHE A 91 1.77 9.87 -7.67
C PHE A 91 0.87 9.43 -8.82
N THR A 92 1.45 9.26 -10.01
CA THR A 92 0.74 8.79 -11.21
C THR A 92 1.16 7.36 -11.55
N VAL A 93 0.19 6.53 -11.94
CA VAL A 93 0.46 5.30 -12.69
C VAL A 93 0.25 5.62 -14.18
N ASP A 94 1.36 5.70 -14.91
CA ASP A 94 1.32 6.05 -16.33
C ASP A 94 0.65 4.93 -17.16
N PRO A 95 0.03 5.28 -18.31
CA PRO A 95 -0.59 4.28 -19.20
C PRO A 95 0.38 3.16 -19.58
N GLY A 96 -0.09 1.91 -19.55
CA GLY A 96 0.74 0.73 -19.80
C GLY A 96 1.53 0.22 -18.59
N HIS A 97 1.49 0.94 -17.47
CA HIS A 97 2.09 0.52 -16.21
C HIS A 97 1.03 0.12 -15.17
N GLY A 98 1.49 -0.59 -14.14
CA GLY A 98 0.65 -1.13 -13.09
C GLY A 98 1.19 -0.78 -11.70
N LEU A 99 0.27 -0.83 -10.74
CA LEU A 99 0.55 -0.74 -9.32
C LEU A 99 0.15 -2.07 -8.65
N VAL A 100 1.11 -2.73 -8.02
CA VAL A 100 0.95 -4.08 -7.48
C VAL A 100 0.96 -4.04 -5.96
N LEU A 101 -0.20 -4.37 -5.38
CA LEU A 101 -0.35 -4.65 -3.95
C LEU A 101 -0.22 -6.16 -3.71
N TYR A 102 0.35 -6.51 -2.56
CA TYR A 102 0.55 -7.88 -2.12
C TYR A 102 0.44 -7.93 -0.61
N SER A 103 0.20 -9.10 -0.03
CA SER A 103 0.41 -9.34 1.40
C SER A 103 1.80 -9.91 1.64
N ASP A 104 2.30 -9.78 2.86
CA ASP A 104 3.56 -10.37 3.36
C ASP A 104 3.75 -11.84 2.95
N GLY A 105 2.71 -12.68 3.04
CA GLY A 105 2.78 -14.10 2.65
C GLY A 105 3.20 -14.38 1.20
N LEU A 106 3.21 -13.38 0.31
CA LEU A 106 3.76 -13.51 -1.04
C LEU A 106 5.30 -13.51 -1.05
N VAL A 107 5.90 -12.72 -0.17
CA VAL A 107 7.35 -12.49 -0.11
C VAL A 107 8.02 -13.23 1.05
N GLU A 108 7.26 -13.56 2.10
CA GLU A 108 7.73 -14.33 3.24
C GLU A 108 7.89 -15.81 2.88
N ARG A 109 9.11 -16.32 3.07
CA ARG A 109 9.42 -17.76 2.99
C ARG A 109 10.26 -18.18 4.19
N ARG A 110 10.00 -19.40 4.69
CA ARG A 110 10.70 -19.90 5.87
C ARG A 110 12.19 -20.09 5.57
N GLY A 111 13.04 -19.45 6.36
CA GLY A 111 14.51 -19.54 6.23
C GLY A 111 15.11 -18.58 5.20
N GLU A 112 14.33 -17.63 4.70
CA GLU A 112 14.77 -16.63 3.73
C GLU A 112 14.57 -15.22 4.28
N ALA A 113 15.42 -14.27 3.88
CA ALA A 113 15.25 -12.87 4.24
C ALA A 113 14.08 -12.25 3.45
N ILE A 114 13.33 -11.34 4.05
CA ILE A 114 12.22 -10.64 3.37
C ILE A 114 12.72 -9.90 2.13
N ASP A 115 13.92 -9.33 2.20
CA ASP A 115 14.55 -8.59 1.10
C ASP A 115 14.73 -9.48 -0.14
N ASP A 116 15.13 -10.75 0.03
CA ASP A 116 15.26 -11.71 -1.09
C ASP A 116 13.90 -11.96 -1.78
N GLY A 117 12.83 -11.97 -0.98
CA GLY A 117 11.45 -12.09 -1.47
C GLY A 117 10.99 -10.87 -2.26
N LEU A 118 11.31 -9.68 -1.74
CA LEU A 118 11.02 -8.40 -2.40
C LEU A 118 11.79 -8.24 -3.71
N ASP A 119 13.08 -8.60 -3.73
CA ASP A 119 13.91 -8.51 -4.93
C ASP A 119 13.39 -9.43 -6.04
N ARG A 120 13.03 -10.67 -5.70
CA ARG A 120 12.39 -11.58 -6.67
C ARG A 120 11.08 -11.03 -7.22
N LEU A 121 10.24 -10.45 -6.35
CA LEU A 121 8.97 -9.87 -6.77
C LEU A 121 9.22 -8.71 -7.73
N ALA A 122 10.15 -7.80 -7.39
CA ALA A 122 10.52 -6.66 -8.23
C ALA A 122 11.02 -7.10 -9.61
N MET A 123 11.88 -8.13 -9.68
CA MET A 123 12.37 -8.72 -10.92
C MET A 123 11.25 -9.35 -11.75
N THR A 124 10.34 -10.10 -11.11
CA THR A 124 9.22 -10.76 -11.79
C THR A 124 8.26 -9.72 -12.40
N LEU A 125 7.99 -8.64 -11.67
CA LEU A 125 7.12 -7.57 -12.12
C LEU A 125 7.74 -6.71 -13.23
N GLY A 126 9.06 -6.54 -13.23
CA GLY A 126 9.77 -5.83 -14.30
C GLY A 126 9.65 -6.50 -15.67
N GLY A 127 9.42 -7.83 -15.72
CA GLY A 127 9.10 -8.55 -16.95
C GLY A 127 7.63 -8.49 -17.39
N ALA A 128 6.72 -8.09 -16.50
CA ALA A 128 5.27 -8.10 -16.75
C ALA A 128 4.75 -6.84 -17.46
N GLY A 129 5.48 -5.71 -17.37
CA GLY A 129 5.12 -4.45 -18.06
C GLY A 129 5.24 -4.49 -19.60
N ALA A 130 5.66 -5.62 -20.17
CA ALA A 130 5.83 -5.83 -21.61
C ALA A 130 4.58 -6.42 -22.31
N VAL A 131 3.46 -6.63 -21.59
CA VAL A 131 2.23 -7.11 -22.22
C VAL A 131 1.52 -5.90 -22.87
N PRO A 132 1.44 -5.83 -24.22
CA PRO A 132 0.77 -4.71 -24.87
C PRO A 132 -0.70 -4.69 -24.47
N ALA A 133 -1.22 -3.49 -24.20
CA ALA A 133 -2.65 -3.28 -24.02
C ALA A 133 -3.38 -3.69 -25.31
N SER A 134 -4.20 -4.73 -25.21
CA SER A 134 -5.07 -5.23 -26.29
C SER A 134 -6.23 -4.30 -26.58
#